data_AF-A0AAV2GTI1-F1
#
_entry.id   AF-A0AAV2GTI1-F1
#
_cell.length_a   1.000
_cell.length_b   1.000
_cell.length_c   1.000
_cell.angle_alpha   90.00
_cell.angle_beta   90.00
_cell.angle_gamma   90.00
#
_symmetry.space_group_name_H-M   'P 1'
#
loop_
_entity.id
_entity.type
_entity.pdbx_description
1 polymer ?
#
loop_
_entity_poly.entity_id
_entity_poly.type
_entity_poly.pdbx_seq_one_letter_code
_entity_poly.pdbx_strand_id
1 'polypeptide(L)'
;MKAGLERVSSSLAAAPFAAMVGMEGCTIALTIMAKTVLSGGMVNRMVMSPYVFVVYVNALGTLFLFPFSFLYHRSWWSGSAGGKNDEILDEKQQQQQQQQPRPVFPLLARYFFMGFTGIALSQNLAFMGLVYSSPIVVCAMGLLIPAFSSVLDVLLGGRAINKSTHWSSSSFKFKLIGALISAMGAITVVTYKGPYIREARPSPSPHLQQKQHRFVFYSLADDDSWAAGCLLLAASSLCVSIWNFLQSDTVKRNPKVMEVASCYSLAGTVQCAIFASAVERDLGAWKIKIVGLESMVILVTAIFGSIIRSSVHVWSARAKGSLYVAMFQPFRIVWATFFGVSFFVNGLHYGSVIGTVVCGMGYYTILWGRIKEDEGRKVCAHDVKCSSDNRAPLLIKDNSQV
;
A
#
# COMPACT_ATOMS: atom_id res chain seq x y z
N MET A 1 -32.66 24.92 -10.97
CA MET A 1 -31.25 24.87 -11.44
C MET A 1 -30.25 24.90 -10.28
N LYS A 2 -30.29 25.87 -9.34
CA LYS A 2 -29.45 25.91 -8.12
C LYS A 2 -29.48 24.63 -7.26
N ALA A 3 -30.67 24.13 -6.93
CA ALA A 3 -30.83 22.88 -6.16
C ALA A 3 -30.37 21.60 -6.91
N GLY A 4 -30.25 21.67 -8.24
CA GLY A 4 -29.68 20.60 -9.06
C GLY A 4 -28.15 20.67 -9.06
N LEU A 5 -27.59 21.88 -9.13
CA LEU A 5 -26.14 22.12 -9.04
C LEU A 5 -25.58 21.78 -7.65
N GLU A 6 -26.31 22.09 -6.57
CA GLU A 6 -25.92 21.70 -5.21
C GLU A 6 -26.00 20.18 -5.00
N ARG A 7 -27.01 19.52 -5.57
CA ARG A 7 -27.09 18.05 -5.56
C ARG A 7 -25.92 17.41 -6.31
N VAL A 8 -25.57 17.94 -7.49
CA VAL A 8 -24.41 17.46 -8.25
C VAL A 8 -23.10 17.74 -7.51
N SER A 9 -22.93 18.93 -6.92
CA SER A 9 -21.76 19.30 -6.11
C SER A 9 -21.59 18.41 -4.88
N SER A 10 -22.68 18.15 -4.14
CA SER A 10 -22.66 17.23 -2.99
C SER A 10 -22.36 15.78 -3.39
N SER A 11 -22.88 15.32 -4.55
CA SER A 11 -22.59 13.98 -5.08
C SER A 11 -21.12 13.83 -5.52
N LEU A 12 -20.54 14.89 -6.11
CA LEU A 12 -19.12 14.95 -6.46
C LEU A 12 -18.23 14.99 -5.21
N ALA A 13 -18.66 15.64 -4.14
CA ALA A 13 -17.92 15.74 -2.88
C ALA A 13 -17.85 14.40 -2.12
N ALA A 14 -18.89 13.57 -2.23
CA ALA A 14 -18.97 12.23 -1.63
C ALA A 14 -18.25 11.15 -2.46
N ALA A 15 -18.08 11.38 -3.77
CA ALA A 15 -17.51 10.38 -4.69
C ALA A 15 -16.11 9.85 -4.26
N PRO A 16 -15.13 10.69 -3.84
CA PRO A 16 -13.84 10.18 -3.37
C PRO A 16 -13.94 9.34 -2.11
N PHE A 17 -14.90 9.63 -1.22
CA PHE A 17 -15.11 8.85 0.00
C PHE A 17 -15.67 7.47 -0.34
N ALA A 18 -16.76 7.42 -1.12
CA ALA A 18 -17.39 6.17 -1.54
C ALA A 18 -16.42 5.28 -2.35
N ALA A 19 -15.65 5.89 -3.27
CA ALA A 19 -14.64 5.18 -4.05
C ALA A 19 -13.53 4.58 -3.18
N MET A 20 -13.01 5.33 -2.20
CA MET A 20 -11.99 4.83 -1.27
C MET A 20 -12.52 3.68 -0.40
N VAL A 21 -13.70 3.83 0.21
CA VAL A 21 -14.31 2.78 1.04
C VAL A 21 -14.60 1.52 0.23
N GLY A 22 -15.16 1.67 -0.98
CA GLY A 22 -15.45 0.55 -1.87
C GLY A 22 -14.18 -0.17 -2.34
N MET A 23 -13.12 0.58 -2.67
CA MET A 23 -11.82 0.02 -3.07
C MET A 23 -11.18 -0.82 -1.97
N GLU A 24 -11.25 -0.40 -0.71
CA GLU A 24 -10.75 -1.21 0.40
C GLU A 24 -11.55 -2.51 0.55
N GLY A 25 -12.86 -2.47 0.34
CA GLY A 25 -13.72 -3.65 0.30
C GLY A 25 -13.32 -4.62 -0.83
N CYS A 26 -13.16 -4.12 -2.05
CA CYS A 26 -12.67 -4.92 -3.19
C CYS A 26 -11.28 -5.52 -2.93
N THR A 27 -10.38 -4.78 -2.27
CA THR A 27 -9.05 -5.26 -1.91
C THR A 27 -9.12 -6.49 -0.99
N ILE A 28 -10.01 -6.46 0.01
CA ILE A 28 -10.22 -7.61 0.90
C ILE A 28 -10.90 -8.77 0.20
N ALA A 29 -11.92 -8.52 -0.62
CA ALA A 29 -12.58 -9.56 -1.41
C ALA A 29 -11.58 -10.30 -2.33
N LEU A 30 -10.69 -9.55 -3.01
CA LEU A 30 -9.62 -10.14 -3.82
C LEU A 30 -8.60 -10.91 -2.99
N THR A 31 -8.27 -10.45 -1.79
CA THR A 31 -7.38 -11.17 -0.86
C THR A 31 -7.98 -12.51 -0.45
N ILE A 32 -9.29 -12.56 -0.17
CA ILE A 32 -10.02 -13.79 0.15
C ILE A 32 -10.04 -14.75 -1.06
N MET A 33 -10.29 -14.23 -2.26
CA MET A 33 -10.25 -15.03 -3.49
C MET A 33 -8.86 -15.60 -3.76
N ALA A 34 -7.81 -14.79 -3.60
CA ALA A 34 -6.42 -15.23 -3.72
C ALA A 34 -6.11 -16.33 -2.70
N LYS A 35 -6.46 -16.16 -1.43
CA LYS A 35 -6.29 -17.21 -0.41
C LYS A 35 -6.99 -18.51 -0.80
N THR A 36 -8.20 -18.41 -1.36
CA THR A 36 -8.97 -19.60 -1.78
C THR A 36 -8.28 -20.37 -2.92
N VAL A 37 -7.61 -19.66 -3.84
CA VAL A 37 -6.82 -20.29 -4.91
C VAL A 37 -5.53 -20.91 -4.37
N LEU A 38 -4.89 -20.24 -3.41
CA LEU A 38 -3.58 -20.65 -2.88
C LEU A 38 -3.63 -21.73 -1.79
N SER A 39 -4.74 -21.85 -1.07
CA SER A 39 -4.91 -22.85 0.00
C SER A 39 -5.79 -24.02 -0.43
N GLY A 40 -6.23 -24.06 -1.69
CA GLY A 40 -7.12 -25.10 -2.21
C GLY A 40 -8.53 -24.98 -1.63
N GLY A 41 -9.42 -24.26 -2.32
CA GLY A 41 -10.86 -24.40 -2.07
C GLY A 41 -11.29 -25.86 -2.23
N MET A 42 -12.01 -26.40 -1.25
CA MET A 42 -12.39 -27.82 -1.21
C MET A 42 -13.30 -28.18 -2.40
N VAL A 43 -12.73 -28.88 -3.38
CA VAL A 43 -13.28 -29.86 -4.36
C VAL A 43 -12.34 -29.85 -5.58
N ASN A 44 -11.45 -30.85 -5.65
CA ASN A 44 -10.68 -31.26 -6.85
C ASN A 44 -10.10 -30.12 -7.73
N ARG A 45 -9.53 -29.07 -7.11
CA ARG A 45 -8.71 -28.06 -7.81
C ARG A 45 -7.27 -28.17 -7.35
N MET A 46 -6.35 -28.04 -8.30
CA MET A 46 -4.91 -28.04 -8.06
C MET A 46 -4.57 -26.80 -7.23
N VAL A 47 -3.85 -26.98 -6.13
CA VAL A 47 -3.37 -25.86 -5.32
C VAL A 47 -2.32 -25.11 -6.13
N MET A 48 -2.53 -23.80 -6.32
CA MET A 48 -1.54 -22.99 -7.03
C MET A 48 -0.43 -22.58 -6.06
N SER A 49 0.82 -22.70 -6.50
CA SER A 49 1.96 -22.21 -5.72
C SER A 49 1.85 -20.68 -5.54
N PRO A 50 2.01 -20.16 -4.30
CA PRO A 50 1.97 -18.72 -4.03
C PRO A 50 3.06 -17.96 -4.78
N TYR A 51 4.21 -18.58 -5.02
CA TYR A 51 5.32 -17.97 -5.75
C TYR A 51 4.96 -17.78 -7.22
N VAL A 52 4.40 -18.81 -7.85
CA VAL A 52 3.94 -18.77 -9.24
C VAL A 52 2.80 -17.75 -9.39
N PHE A 53 1.86 -17.70 -8.44
CA PHE A 53 0.77 -16.72 -8.43
C PHE A 53 1.29 -15.27 -8.46
N VAL A 54 2.30 -14.97 -7.63
CA VAL A 54 2.95 -13.65 -7.57
C VAL A 54 3.59 -13.28 -8.91
N VAL A 55 4.25 -14.22 -9.59
CA VAL A 55 4.84 -13.98 -10.91
C VAL A 55 3.78 -13.56 -11.92
N TYR A 56 2.67 -14.30 -12.03
CA TYR A 56 1.63 -14.01 -13.02
C TYR A 56 0.89 -12.69 -12.73
N VAL A 57 0.57 -12.42 -11.47
CA VAL A 57 -0.08 -11.15 -11.08
C VAL A 57 0.82 -9.95 -11.39
N ASN A 58 2.12 -10.03 -11.10
CA ASN A 58 3.07 -8.95 -11.38
C ASN A 58 3.39 -8.82 -12.87
N ALA A 59 3.47 -9.92 -13.62
CA ALA A 59 3.69 -9.89 -15.06
C ALA A 59 2.54 -9.20 -15.79
N LEU A 60 1.30 -9.59 -15.49
CA LEU A 60 0.11 -8.92 -16.04
C LEU A 60 0.00 -7.48 -15.54
N GLY A 61 0.27 -7.25 -14.25
CA GLY A 61 0.26 -5.91 -13.66
C GLY A 61 1.24 -4.96 -14.36
N THR A 62 2.48 -5.41 -14.61
CA THR A 62 3.50 -4.65 -15.34
C THR A 62 3.10 -4.42 -16.80
N LEU A 63 2.52 -5.43 -17.46
CA LEU A 63 2.03 -5.33 -18.82
C LEU A 63 0.92 -4.27 -18.96
N PHE A 64 0.04 -4.15 -17.97
CA PHE A 64 -1.00 -3.11 -17.94
C PHE A 64 -0.46 -1.74 -17.53
N LEU A 65 0.51 -1.68 -16.62
CA LEU A 65 1.04 -0.44 -16.07
C LEU A 65 1.95 0.29 -17.07
N PHE A 66 2.69 -0.45 -17.91
CA PHE A 66 3.58 0.12 -18.93
C PHE A 66 2.86 1.03 -19.95
N PRO A 67 1.80 0.60 -20.66
CA PRO A 67 1.06 1.49 -21.56
C PRO A 67 0.32 2.59 -20.79
N PHE A 68 -0.20 2.29 -19.60
CA PHE A 68 -0.86 3.28 -18.75
C PHE A 68 0.08 4.42 -18.37
N SER A 69 1.37 4.13 -18.11
CA SER A 69 2.40 5.13 -17.82
C SER A 69 2.56 6.17 -18.92
N PHE A 70 2.59 5.69 -20.16
CA PHE A 70 2.73 6.55 -21.34
C PHE A 70 1.50 7.45 -21.54
N LEU A 71 0.30 6.90 -21.33
CA LEU A 71 -0.96 7.65 -21.44
C LEU A 71 -1.11 8.69 -20.31
N TYR A 72 -0.70 8.33 -19.08
CA TYR A 72 -0.81 9.23 -17.93
C TYR A 72 0.11 10.44 -18.06
N HIS A 73 1.34 10.28 -18.57
CA HIS A 73 2.26 11.39 -18.81
C HIS A 73 1.65 12.43 -19.78
N ARG A 74 0.96 11.96 -20.82
CA ARG A 74 0.27 12.83 -21.78
C ARG A 74 -0.93 13.57 -21.17
N SER A 75 -1.71 12.90 -20.31
CA SER A 75 -2.84 13.53 -19.61
C SER A 75 -2.41 14.52 -18.52
N TRP A 76 -1.28 14.26 -17.84
CA TRP A 76 -0.70 15.15 -16.83
C TRP A 76 -0.32 16.50 -17.44
N TRP A 77 0.24 16.48 -18.65
CA TRP A 77 0.55 17.68 -19.42
C TRP A 77 -0.70 18.42 -19.92
N SER A 78 -1.75 17.70 -20.32
CA SER A 78 -2.96 18.33 -20.85
C SER A 78 -3.85 18.99 -19.78
N GLY A 79 -3.72 18.59 -18.50
CA GLY A 79 -4.50 19.14 -17.38
C GLY A 79 -3.88 20.35 -16.69
N SER A 80 -2.57 20.60 -16.86
CA SER A 80 -1.85 21.75 -16.24
C SER A 80 -1.90 23.03 -17.08
N ALA A 81 -2.52 23.00 -18.28
CA ALA A 81 -2.57 24.14 -19.21
C ALA A 81 -3.32 25.40 -18.71
N GLY A 82 -3.76 25.43 -17.44
CA GLY A 82 -4.42 26.57 -16.79
C GLY A 82 -3.52 27.47 -15.92
N GLY A 83 -2.22 27.18 -15.77
CA GLY A 83 -1.30 27.90 -14.86
C GLY A 83 -0.03 28.43 -15.54
N LYS A 84 -0.19 29.14 -16.66
CA LYS A 84 0.85 29.30 -17.69
C LYS A 84 2.09 30.16 -17.35
N ASN A 85 2.18 30.82 -16.20
CA ASN A 85 3.24 31.81 -15.96
C ASN A 85 4.25 31.43 -14.86
N ASP A 86 3.85 30.73 -13.80
CA ASP A 86 4.78 30.28 -12.73
C ASP A 86 5.49 28.97 -13.10
N GLU A 87 4.86 28.13 -13.94
CA GLU A 87 5.43 26.86 -14.41
C GLU A 87 6.61 27.05 -15.39
N ILE A 88 6.67 28.16 -16.15
CA ILE A 88 7.74 28.41 -17.14
C ILE A 88 9.09 28.67 -16.46
N LEU A 89 9.09 29.24 -15.24
CA LEU A 89 10.31 29.45 -14.46
C LEU A 89 10.80 28.13 -13.84
N ASP A 90 9.87 27.30 -13.36
CA ASP A 90 10.14 25.94 -12.88
C ASP A 90 10.60 25.01 -14.01
N GLU A 91 10.07 25.16 -15.23
CA GLU A 91 10.51 24.43 -16.43
C GLU A 91 11.95 24.76 -16.80
N LYS A 92 12.36 26.03 -16.73
CA LYS A 92 13.76 26.43 -17.02
C LYS A 92 14.72 25.92 -15.94
N GLN A 93 14.31 25.89 -14.67
CA GLN A 93 15.11 25.29 -13.60
C GLN A 93 15.19 23.75 -13.70
N GLN A 94 14.10 23.08 -14.08
CA GLN A 94 14.07 21.62 -14.26
C GLN A 94 14.83 21.16 -15.51
N GLN A 95 14.80 21.93 -16.61
CA GLN A 95 15.58 21.65 -17.81
C GLN A 95 17.08 21.83 -17.57
N GLN A 96 17.50 22.80 -16.74
CA GLN A 96 18.90 22.95 -16.35
C GLN A 96 19.41 21.81 -15.45
N GLN A 97 18.56 21.22 -14.59
CA GLN A 97 18.93 20.03 -13.78
C GLN A 97 18.96 18.71 -14.56
N GLN A 98 18.43 18.67 -15.80
CA GLN A 98 18.49 17.49 -16.68
C GLN A 98 19.76 17.41 -17.53
N GLN A 99 20.58 18.46 -17.59
CA GLN A 99 21.80 18.49 -18.41
C GLN A 99 23.03 17.80 -17.79
N GLN A 100 22.96 17.31 -16.54
CA GLN A 100 24.04 16.47 -16.00
C GLN A 100 23.87 15.00 -16.45
N PRO A 101 24.86 14.39 -17.13
CA PRO A 101 24.80 12.97 -17.49
C PRO A 101 24.81 12.14 -16.22
N ARG A 102 23.62 11.67 -15.83
CA ARG A 102 23.47 10.83 -14.63
C ARG A 102 24.06 9.46 -14.94
N PRO A 103 24.94 8.92 -14.10
CA PRO A 103 25.45 7.57 -14.31
C PRO A 103 24.27 6.58 -14.29
N VAL A 104 24.10 5.83 -15.37
CA VAL A 104 22.96 4.92 -15.59
C VAL A 104 22.97 3.75 -14.58
N PHE A 105 24.17 3.28 -14.21
CA PHE A 105 24.37 2.16 -13.30
C PHE A 105 23.78 2.33 -11.89
N PRO A 106 24.06 3.41 -11.12
CA PRO A 106 23.46 3.59 -9.80
C PRO A 106 21.94 3.77 -9.86
N LEU A 107 21.40 4.26 -10.98
CA LEU A 107 19.95 4.36 -11.15
C LEU A 107 19.30 3.00 -11.41
N LEU A 108 19.90 2.17 -12.26
CA LEU A 108 19.43 0.82 -12.53
C LEU A 108 19.53 -0.08 -11.29
N ALA A 109 20.66 -0.02 -10.58
CA ALA A 109 20.85 -0.72 -9.30
C ALA A 109 19.76 -0.32 -8.30
N ARG A 110 19.44 0.98 -8.22
CA ARG A 110 18.39 1.49 -7.35
C ARG A 110 17.00 0.94 -7.74
N TYR A 111 16.65 0.90 -9.02
CA TYR A 111 15.41 0.28 -9.49
C TYR A 111 15.38 -1.22 -9.22
N PHE A 112 16.51 -1.91 -9.31
CA PHE A 112 16.64 -3.32 -8.97
C PHE A 112 16.38 -3.58 -7.47
N PHE A 113 16.99 -2.80 -6.57
CA PHE A 113 16.77 -2.92 -5.11
C PHE A 113 15.36 -2.53 -4.71
N MET A 114 14.81 -1.50 -5.36
CA MET A 114 13.40 -1.19 -5.27
C MET A 114 12.60 -2.44 -5.67
N GLY A 115 12.69 -2.93 -6.90
CA GLY A 115 11.93 -4.09 -7.36
C GLY A 115 12.05 -5.30 -6.41
N PHE A 116 13.25 -5.49 -5.84
CA PHE A 116 13.51 -6.57 -4.90
C PHE A 116 12.73 -6.41 -3.60
N THR A 117 12.79 -5.24 -2.97
CA THR A 117 12.15 -5.00 -1.67
C THR A 117 10.64 -4.84 -1.77
N GLY A 118 10.15 -4.07 -2.74
CA GLY A 118 8.72 -3.68 -2.82
C GLY A 118 7.85 -4.55 -3.71
N ILE A 119 8.43 -5.41 -4.55
CA ILE A 119 7.68 -6.37 -5.37
C ILE A 119 8.08 -7.79 -5.00
N ALA A 120 9.34 -8.18 -5.25
CA ALA A 120 9.73 -9.57 -5.13
C ALA A 120 9.64 -10.10 -3.70
N LEU A 121 10.41 -9.54 -2.77
CA LEU A 121 10.47 -10.01 -1.40
C LEU A 121 9.14 -9.77 -0.66
N SER A 122 8.62 -8.55 -0.70
CA SER A 122 7.38 -8.22 0.03
C SER A 122 6.16 -9.00 -0.46
N GLN A 123 5.92 -9.14 -1.76
CA GLN A 123 4.72 -9.86 -2.23
C GLN A 123 4.84 -11.38 -2.02
N ASN A 124 6.01 -11.98 -2.25
CA ASN A 124 6.19 -13.41 -1.98
C ASN A 124 5.98 -13.71 -0.47
N LEU A 125 6.54 -12.88 0.42
CA LEU A 125 6.28 -12.99 1.85
C LEU A 125 4.81 -12.76 2.21
N ALA A 126 4.13 -11.80 1.55
CA ALA A 126 2.72 -11.50 1.81
C ALA A 126 1.80 -12.65 1.44
N PHE A 127 1.95 -13.22 0.24
CA PHE A 127 1.10 -14.32 -0.22
C PHE A 127 1.43 -15.63 0.50
N MET A 128 2.70 -15.89 0.80
CA MET A 128 3.07 -17.05 1.63
C MET A 128 2.52 -16.91 3.06
N GLY A 129 2.62 -15.72 3.65
CA GLY A 129 2.03 -15.44 4.95
C GLY A 129 0.50 -15.52 4.96
N LEU A 130 -0.16 -15.11 3.86
CA LEU A 130 -1.61 -15.27 3.68
C LEU A 130 -2.03 -16.74 3.61
N VAL A 131 -1.22 -17.61 3.00
CA VAL A 131 -1.48 -19.07 2.97
C VAL A 131 -1.51 -19.63 4.40
N TYR A 132 -0.58 -19.24 5.26
CA TYR A 132 -0.49 -19.73 6.64
C TYR A 132 -1.39 -19.02 7.66
N SER A 133 -1.95 -17.86 7.31
CA SER A 133 -2.74 -17.04 8.26
C SER A 133 -4.17 -16.79 7.74
N SER A 134 -4.64 -15.55 7.78
CA SER A 134 -5.98 -15.16 7.31
C SER A 134 -5.99 -13.73 6.74
N PRO A 135 -7.00 -13.36 5.95
CA PRO A 135 -7.09 -12.01 5.37
C PRO A 135 -7.11 -10.89 6.41
N ILE A 136 -7.67 -11.12 7.61
CA ILE A 136 -7.66 -10.11 8.68
C ILE A 136 -6.25 -9.92 9.27
N VAL A 137 -5.43 -10.97 9.35
CA VAL A 137 -4.02 -10.86 9.78
C VAL A 137 -3.21 -10.07 8.76
N VAL A 138 -3.46 -10.23 7.46
CA VAL A 138 -2.85 -9.39 6.41
C VAL A 138 -3.16 -7.91 6.66
N CYS A 139 -4.39 -7.59 7.09
CA CYS A 139 -4.77 -6.23 7.46
C CYS A 139 -3.97 -5.77 8.69
N ALA A 140 -3.94 -6.59 9.75
CA ALA A 140 -3.24 -6.27 11.00
C ALA A 140 -1.77 -5.94 10.78
N MET A 141 -1.07 -6.79 10.03
CA MET A 141 0.37 -6.63 9.76
C MET A 141 0.62 -5.48 8.78
N GLY A 142 -0.25 -5.30 7.78
CA GLY A 142 -0.17 -4.15 6.87
C GLY A 142 -0.34 -2.80 7.58
N LEU A 143 -1.09 -2.75 8.68
CA LEU A 143 -1.20 -1.54 9.52
C LEU A 143 0.09 -1.21 10.29
N LEU A 144 1.08 -2.11 10.32
CA LEU A 144 2.41 -1.83 10.88
C LEU A 144 3.29 -0.99 9.95
N ILE A 145 2.96 -0.86 8.66
CA ILE A 145 3.78 -0.10 7.69
C ILE A 145 4.15 1.31 8.18
N PRO A 146 3.24 2.17 8.66
CA PRO A 146 3.62 3.47 9.18
C PRO A 146 4.42 3.41 10.49
N ALA A 147 4.26 2.36 11.31
CA ALA A 147 5.06 2.15 12.52
C ALA A 147 6.52 1.85 12.14
N PHE A 148 6.73 0.87 11.25
CA PHE A 148 8.04 0.56 10.70
C PHE A 148 8.65 1.76 9.97
N SER A 149 7.87 2.49 9.17
CA SER A 149 8.35 3.70 8.49
C SER A 149 8.83 4.76 9.49
N SER A 150 8.11 4.98 10.60
CA SER A 150 8.51 5.94 11.63
C SER A 150 9.79 5.50 12.35
N VAL A 151 9.98 4.21 12.58
CA VAL A 151 11.22 3.66 13.15
C VAL A 151 12.38 3.80 12.15
N LEU A 152 12.17 3.49 10.87
CA LEU A 152 13.17 3.67 9.81
C LEU A 152 13.58 5.14 9.65
N ASP A 153 12.63 6.08 9.73
CA ASP A 153 12.92 7.51 9.71
C ASP A 153 13.83 7.92 10.88
N VAL A 154 13.66 7.34 12.06
CA VAL A 154 14.54 7.60 13.22
C VAL A 154 15.93 6.96 13.03
N LEU A 155 15.98 5.71 12.57
CA LEU A 155 17.23 4.95 12.41
C LEU A 155 18.10 5.51 11.26
N LEU A 156 17.48 5.84 10.13
CA LEU A 156 18.16 6.29 8.91
C LEU A 156 18.26 7.82 8.85
N GLY A 157 17.28 8.55 9.40
CA GLY A 157 17.25 10.02 9.47
C GLY A 157 18.31 10.62 10.40
N GLY A 158 19.11 9.80 11.08
CA GLY A 158 20.35 10.23 11.72
C GLY A 158 21.42 10.74 10.75
N ARG A 159 21.25 10.58 9.42
CA ARG A 159 22.27 10.91 8.40
C ARG A 159 21.93 12.07 7.44
N ALA A 160 20.74 12.68 7.47
CA ALA A 160 20.46 13.85 6.63
C ALA A 160 19.35 14.75 7.21
N ILE A 161 19.69 16.04 7.38
CA ILE A 161 18.83 17.21 7.65
C ILE A 161 18.52 17.48 9.14
N ASN A 162 19.23 18.51 9.64
CA ASN A 162 18.93 19.40 10.77
C ASN A 162 18.18 18.83 11.99
N LYS A 163 18.95 18.44 13.01
CA LYS A 163 18.52 17.72 14.21
C LYS A 163 17.83 18.55 15.30
N SER A 164 17.76 19.88 15.21
CA SER A 164 17.49 20.68 16.44
C SER A 164 16.02 20.97 16.77
N THR A 165 15.03 20.69 15.90
CA THR A 165 13.62 21.07 16.16
C THR A 165 12.63 19.89 16.18
N HIS A 166 13.06 18.67 15.85
CA HIS A 166 12.15 17.53 15.65
C HIS A 166 11.87 16.70 16.92
N TRP A 167 12.81 16.65 17.88
CA TRP A 167 12.74 15.76 19.05
C TRP A 167 11.75 16.21 20.13
N SER A 168 11.41 17.51 20.18
CA SER A 168 10.45 18.09 21.14
C SER A 168 9.08 18.38 20.51
N SER A 169 8.79 17.82 19.32
CA SER A 169 7.51 18.06 18.64
C SER A 169 6.43 17.08 19.11
N SER A 170 5.22 17.60 19.32
CA SER A 170 4.01 16.81 19.63
C SER A 170 3.83 15.63 18.63
N SER A 171 4.19 15.84 17.36
CA SER A 171 4.11 14.83 16.30
C SER A 171 4.97 13.59 16.53
N PHE A 172 6.18 13.74 17.07
CA PHE A 172 7.08 12.61 17.36
C PHE A 172 6.50 11.72 18.46
N LYS A 173 5.91 12.32 19.50
CA LYS A 173 5.24 11.61 20.60
C LYS A 173 4.10 10.73 20.08
N PHE A 174 3.25 11.26 19.19
CA PHE A 174 2.17 10.48 18.58
C PHE A 174 2.68 9.33 17.71
N LYS A 175 3.75 9.53 16.92
CA LYS A 175 4.36 8.46 16.12
C LYS A 175 4.89 7.33 17.02
N LEU A 176 5.58 7.65 18.11
CA LEU A 176 6.11 6.66 19.04
C LEU A 176 5.00 5.89 19.78
N ILE A 177 4.04 6.61 20.36
CA ILE A 177 2.89 5.99 21.06
C ILE A 177 2.11 5.10 20.09
N GLY A 178 1.81 5.58 18.89
CA GLY A 178 1.09 4.81 17.89
C GLY A 178 1.87 3.58 17.41
N ALA A 179 3.21 3.66 17.32
CA ALA A 179 4.05 2.51 17.00
C ALA A 179 4.01 1.43 18.10
N LEU A 180 4.07 1.84 19.38
CA LEU A 180 3.94 0.91 20.51
C LEU A 180 2.56 0.24 20.53
N ILE A 181 1.48 1.00 20.34
CA ILE A 181 0.11 0.46 20.26
C ILE A 181 -0.01 -0.52 19.07
N SER A 182 0.56 -0.17 17.92
CA SER A 182 0.55 -1.06 16.75
C SER A 182 1.30 -2.37 17.00
N ALA A 183 2.46 -2.31 17.66
CA ALA A 183 3.23 -3.49 18.05
C ALA A 183 2.45 -4.36 19.05
N MET A 184 1.80 -3.76 20.05
CA MET A 184 0.92 -4.48 20.98
C MET A 184 -0.20 -5.21 20.24
N GLY A 185 -0.88 -4.55 19.30
CA GLY A 185 -1.93 -5.17 18.48
C GLY A 185 -1.42 -6.36 17.68
N ALA A 186 -0.25 -6.24 17.04
CA ALA A 186 0.36 -7.34 16.29
C ALA A 186 0.74 -8.51 17.19
N ILE A 187 1.31 -8.25 18.38
CA ILE A 187 1.60 -9.29 19.37
C ILE A 187 0.31 -9.99 19.80
N THR A 188 -0.77 -9.26 20.05
CA THR A 188 -2.09 -9.85 20.36
C THR A 188 -2.59 -10.76 19.24
N VAL A 189 -2.45 -10.38 17.97
CA VAL A 189 -2.84 -11.24 16.84
C VAL A 189 -2.05 -12.56 16.82
N VAL A 190 -0.78 -12.52 17.20
CA VAL A 190 0.09 -13.72 17.22
C VAL A 190 -0.24 -14.63 18.40
N THR A 191 -0.37 -14.07 19.61
CA THR A 191 -0.45 -14.85 20.85
C THR A 191 -1.87 -15.20 21.28
N TYR A 192 -2.86 -14.40 20.89
CA TYR A 192 -4.25 -14.59 21.29
C TYR A 192 -5.11 -14.93 20.07
N LYS A 193 -5.46 -16.21 19.91
CA LYS A 193 -6.48 -16.65 18.94
C LYS A 193 -7.89 -16.38 19.49
N GLY A 194 -8.22 -16.92 20.67
CA GLY A 194 -9.59 -16.87 21.23
C GLY A 194 -10.58 -17.78 20.48
N PRO A 195 -11.86 -17.84 20.87
CA PRO A 195 -12.87 -18.66 20.19
C PRO A 195 -13.26 -18.10 18.81
N TYR A 196 -13.96 -18.91 18.02
CA TYR A 196 -14.52 -18.46 16.74
C TYR A 196 -15.71 -17.53 16.96
N ILE A 197 -15.83 -16.48 16.14
CA ILE A 197 -16.94 -15.52 16.22
C ILE A 197 -18.26 -16.15 15.76
N ARG A 198 -18.19 -17.01 14.75
CA ARG A 198 -19.32 -17.75 14.20
C ARG A 198 -18.98 -19.24 14.17
N GLU A 199 -19.46 -19.96 15.16
CA GLU A 199 -19.26 -21.40 15.28
C GLU A 199 -20.22 -22.20 14.40
N ALA A 200 -19.77 -23.34 13.91
CA ALA A 200 -20.64 -24.32 13.27
C ALA A 200 -21.54 -24.95 14.33
N ARG A 201 -22.87 -24.93 14.11
CA ARG A 201 -23.79 -25.64 15.01
C ARG A 201 -23.45 -27.14 15.01
N PRO A 202 -23.30 -27.79 16.18
CA PRO A 202 -23.12 -29.23 16.24
C PRO A 202 -24.39 -29.90 15.68
N SER A 203 -24.27 -30.56 14.53
CA SER A 203 -25.35 -31.35 13.95
C SER A 203 -25.28 -32.78 14.54
N PRO A 204 -26.40 -33.38 14.97
CA PRO A 204 -26.42 -34.68 15.64
C PRO A 204 -26.11 -35.88 14.71
N SER A 205 -25.81 -35.64 13.43
CA SER A 205 -25.53 -36.70 12.44
C SER A 205 -24.11 -36.56 11.88
N PRO A 206 -23.21 -37.54 12.08
CA PRO A 206 -21.81 -37.48 11.65
C PRO A 206 -21.63 -37.50 10.12
N HIS A 207 -22.69 -37.81 9.34
CA HIS A 207 -22.66 -37.84 7.88
C HIS A 207 -23.03 -36.51 7.19
N LEU A 208 -23.45 -35.48 7.92
CA LEU A 208 -23.89 -34.20 7.35
C LEU A 208 -22.95 -33.03 7.63
N GLN A 209 -21.84 -33.25 8.36
CA GLN A 209 -20.78 -32.24 8.53
C GLN A 209 -19.98 -31.99 7.23
N GLN A 210 -20.17 -32.82 6.20
CA GLN A 210 -19.53 -32.68 4.89
C GLN A 210 -20.35 -31.81 3.91
N LYS A 211 -21.06 -30.79 4.39
CA LYS A 211 -21.76 -29.85 3.50
C LYS A 211 -21.51 -28.40 3.91
N GLN A 212 -20.64 -27.76 3.12
CA GLN A 212 -20.51 -26.33 2.82
C GLN A 212 -19.19 -25.65 3.25
N HIS A 213 -18.17 -25.66 2.38
CA HIS A 213 -17.15 -24.60 2.38
C HIS A 213 -16.65 -24.31 0.96
N ARG A 214 -17.21 -23.29 0.30
CA ARG A 214 -16.83 -22.86 -1.07
C ARG A 214 -15.60 -21.92 -1.08
N PHE A 215 -15.22 -21.37 0.07
CA PHE A 215 -14.10 -20.44 0.24
C PHE A 215 -13.36 -20.73 1.56
N VAL A 216 -12.04 -20.51 1.62
CA VAL A 216 -11.19 -20.76 2.80
C VAL A 216 -10.72 -19.43 3.39
N PHE A 217 -11.16 -19.11 4.61
CA PHE A 217 -10.75 -17.90 5.34
C PHE A 217 -9.62 -18.18 6.35
N TYR A 218 -9.55 -19.40 6.86
CA TYR A 218 -8.55 -19.89 7.80
C TYR A 218 -7.97 -21.19 7.27
N SER A 219 -6.64 -21.35 7.31
CA SER A 219 -6.00 -22.62 6.94
C SER A 219 -5.97 -23.53 8.17
N LEU A 220 -6.41 -24.78 8.02
CA LEU A 220 -6.37 -25.88 9.00
C LEU A 220 -4.94 -26.32 9.38
N ALA A 221 -3.96 -25.43 9.32
CA ALA A 221 -2.57 -25.76 9.59
C ALA A 221 -2.29 -25.65 11.10
N ASP A 222 -1.47 -26.58 11.61
CA ASP A 222 -1.02 -26.67 13.01
C ASP A 222 -0.66 -25.31 13.63
N ASP A 223 -0.80 -25.20 14.94
CA ASP A 223 -0.52 -23.97 15.70
C ASP A 223 0.85 -23.35 15.37
N ASP A 224 1.86 -24.17 15.05
CA ASP A 224 3.21 -23.73 14.66
C ASP A 224 3.25 -22.90 13.36
N SER A 225 2.35 -23.18 12.41
CA SER A 225 2.32 -22.49 11.12
C SER A 225 1.70 -21.08 11.20
N TRP A 226 0.84 -20.83 12.20
CA TRP A 226 0.15 -19.55 12.36
C TRP A 226 1.13 -18.41 12.68
N ALA A 227 2.03 -18.65 13.64
CA ALA A 227 3.04 -17.69 14.03
C ALA A 227 3.97 -17.36 12.86
N ALA A 228 4.37 -18.38 12.08
CA ALA A 228 5.14 -18.20 10.86
C ALA A 228 4.41 -17.32 9.84
N GLY A 229 3.10 -17.53 9.63
CA GLY A 229 2.28 -16.69 8.76
C GLY A 229 2.26 -15.22 9.20
N CYS A 230 2.11 -14.96 10.49
CA CYS A 230 2.17 -13.61 11.05
C CYS A 230 3.54 -12.96 10.87
N LEU A 231 4.62 -13.71 11.12
CA LEU A 231 5.99 -13.23 10.98
C LEU A 231 6.32 -12.89 9.52
N LEU A 232 5.93 -13.75 8.57
CA LEU A 232 6.09 -13.50 7.14
C LEU A 232 5.36 -12.22 6.70
N LEU A 233 4.15 -11.98 7.20
CA LEU A 233 3.38 -10.75 6.92
C LEU A 233 3.98 -9.50 7.57
N ALA A 234 4.51 -9.61 8.79
CA ALA A 234 5.25 -8.53 9.44
C ALA A 234 6.52 -8.19 8.65
N ALA A 235 7.29 -9.21 8.22
CA ALA A 235 8.47 -9.04 7.39
C ALA A 235 8.13 -8.41 6.02
N SER A 236 7.02 -8.82 5.40
CA SER A 236 6.50 -8.18 4.19
C SER A 236 6.22 -6.68 4.41
N SER A 237 5.56 -6.34 5.52
CA SER A 237 5.23 -4.95 5.87
C SER A 237 6.47 -4.10 6.16
N LEU A 238 7.52 -4.70 6.73
CA LEU A 238 8.83 -4.08 6.87
C LEU A 238 9.49 -3.82 5.51
N CYS A 239 9.46 -4.79 4.60
CA CYS A 239 9.97 -4.64 3.23
C CYS A 239 9.24 -3.50 2.49
N VAL A 240 7.92 -3.40 2.62
CA VAL A 240 7.13 -2.29 2.05
C VAL A 240 7.52 -0.93 2.67
N SER A 241 7.90 -0.91 3.94
CA SER A 241 8.36 0.33 4.61
C SER A 241 9.73 0.78 4.11
N ILE A 242 10.67 -0.15 3.93
CA ILE A 242 11.98 0.11 3.31
C ILE A 242 11.80 0.58 1.87
N TRP A 243 10.91 -0.08 1.13
CA TRP A 243 10.50 0.33 -0.20
C TRP A 243 9.99 1.79 -0.23
N ASN A 244 9.07 2.15 0.67
CA ASN A 244 8.50 3.51 0.74
C ASN A 244 9.59 4.56 1.00
N PHE A 245 10.57 4.23 1.85
CA PHE A 245 11.72 5.08 2.09
C PHE A 245 12.55 5.28 0.80
N LEU A 246 12.93 4.19 0.11
CA LEU A 246 13.65 4.24 -1.17
C LEU A 246 12.87 5.02 -2.23
N GLN A 247 11.57 4.77 -2.35
CA GLN A 247 10.68 5.43 -3.30
C GLN A 247 10.60 6.94 -3.04
N SER A 248 10.51 7.37 -1.78
CA SER A 248 10.44 8.79 -1.43
C SER A 248 11.69 9.57 -1.87
N ASP A 249 12.88 8.97 -1.75
CA ASP A 249 14.13 9.58 -2.22
C ASP A 249 14.28 9.47 -3.75
N THR A 250 13.70 8.45 -4.40
CA THR A 250 13.76 8.29 -5.86
C THR A 250 12.89 9.31 -6.58
N VAL A 251 11.67 9.51 -6.09
CA VAL A 251 10.69 10.45 -6.68
C VAL A 251 11.19 11.89 -6.58
N LYS A 252 11.91 12.25 -5.51
CA LYS A 252 12.56 13.57 -5.39
C LYS A 252 13.60 13.82 -6.49
N ARG A 253 14.26 12.76 -6.98
CA ARG A 253 15.31 12.87 -8.01
C ARG A 253 14.75 12.76 -9.43
N ASN A 254 13.66 12.02 -9.62
CA ASN A 254 13.01 11.78 -10.91
C ASN A 254 11.50 12.05 -10.82
N PRO A 255 11.00 13.20 -11.33
CA PRO A 255 9.58 13.58 -11.20
C PRO A 255 8.63 12.74 -12.06
N LYS A 256 9.14 11.88 -12.95
CA LYS A 256 8.35 10.93 -13.75
C LYS A 256 7.97 9.69 -12.94
N VAL A 257 7.07 9.84 -11.97
CA VAL A 257 6.70 8.81 -10.98
C VAL A 257 6.22 7.50 -11.62
N MET A 258 5.46 7.56 -12.72
CA MET A 258 4.90 6.37 -13.36
C MET A 258 5.92 5.61 -14.22
N GLU A 259 6.92 6.31 -14.76
CA GLU A 259 8.04 5.68 -15.47
C GLU A 259 8.93 4.91 -14.48
N VAL A 260 9.26 5.56 -13.35
CA VAL A 260 9.95 4.90 -12.23
C VAL A 260 9.16 3.67 -11.79
N ALA A 261 7.83 3.80 -11.64
CA ALA A 261 6.91 2.72 -11.31
C ALA A 261 7.01 1.51 -12.25
N SER A 262 7.03 1.77 -13.54
CA SER A 262 7.13 0.73 -14.57
C SER A 262 8.47 0.00 -14.51
N CYS A 263 9.58 0.74 -14.39
CA CYS A 263 10.93 0.18 -14.41
C CYS A 263 11.20 -0.76 -13.23
N TYR A 264 10.89 -0.35 -12.01
CA TYR A 264 11.10 -1.23 -10.85
C TYR A 264 10.10 -2.39 -10.81
N SER A 265 8.90 -2.23 -11.36
CA SER A 265 7.90 -3.31 -11.42
C SER A 265 8.34 -4.40 -12.38
N LEU A 266 8.94 -4.01 -13.51
CA LEU A 266 9.59 -4.95 -14.43
C LEU A 266 10.74 -5.69 -13.75
N ALA A 267 11.66 -4.97 -13.08
CA ALA A 267 12.77 -5.59 -12.36
C ALA A 267 12.27 -6.57 -11.27
N GLY A 268 11.26 -6.16 -10.51
CA GLY A 268 10.62 -6.99 -9.48
C GLY A 268 9.95 -8.24 -10.06
N THR A 269 9.28 -8.12 -11.22
CA THR A 269 8.66 -9.27 -11.92
C THR A 269 9.72 -10.28 -12.36
N VAL A 270 10.84 -9.82 -12.93
CA VAL A 270 11.96 -10.68 -13.33
C VAL A 270 12.55 -11.40 -12.11
N GLN A 271 12.75 -10.68 -11.00
CA GLN A 271 13.23 -11.28 -9.75
C GLN A 271 12.25 -12.30 -9.18
N CYS A 272 10.93 -12.03 -9.22
CA CYS A 272 9.91 -13.00 -8.83
C CYS A 272 10.00 -14.27 -9.69
N ALA A 273 10.15 -14.12 -11.00
CA ALA A 273 10.23 -15.25 -11.92
C ALA A 273 11.48 -16.10 -11.65
N ILE A 274 12.64 -15.47 -11.43
CA ILE A 274 13.88 -16.17 -11.06
C ILE A 274 13.70 -16.94 -9.74
N PHE A 275 13.16 -16.27 -8.71
CA PHE A 275 12.93 -16.89 -7.41
C PHE A 275 11.93 -18.05 -7.48
N ALA A 276 10.79 -17.85 -8.13
CA ALA A 276 9.78 -18.88 -8.31
C ALA A 276 10.33 -20.08 -9.09
N SER A 277 11.11 -19.87 -10.15
CA SER A 277 11.74 -20.96 -10.91
C SER A 277 12.77 -21.74 -10.10
N ALA A 278 13.45 -21.08 -9.15
CA ALA A 278 14.40 -21.74 -8.26
C ALA A 278 13.72 -22.62 -7.21
N VAL A 279 12.57 -22.17 -6.68
CA VAL A 279 11.79 -22.86 -5.64
C VAL A 279 10.87 -23.93 -6.24
N GLU A 280 10.10 -23.58 -7.27
CA GLU A 280 9.14 -24.44 -7.96
C GLU A 280 9.75 -24.99 -9.25
N ARG A 281 10.55 -26.06 -9.09
CA ARG A 281 11.23 -26.73 -10.21
C ARG A 281 10.31 -27.61 -11.05
N ASP A 282 9.14 -27.97 -10.52
CA ASP A 282 8.17 -28.77 -11.27
C ASP A 282 7.42 -27.90 -12.27
N LEU A 283 7.57 -28.21 -13.57
CA LEU A 283 6.83 -27.56 -14.66
C LEU A 283 5.31 -27.74 -14.52
N GLY A 284 4.85 -28.75 -13.78
CA GLY A 284 3.45 -28.94 -13.41
C GLY A 284 2.87 -27.76 -12.62
N ALA A 285 3.66 -27.13 -11.74
CA ALA A 285 3.23 -25.98 -10.93
C ALA A 285 3.00 -24.71 -11.77
N TRP A 286 3.61 -24.63 -12.95
CA TRP A 286 3.48 -23.53 -13.90
C TRP A 286 2.30 -23.71 -14.87
N LYS A 287 1.69 -24.90 -14.92
CA LYS A 287 0.54 -25.18 -15.80
C LYS A 287 -0.74 -24.58 -15.20
N ILE A 288 -1.01 -23.33 -15.56
CA ILE A 288 -2.31 -22.70 -15.27
C ILE A 288 -3.33 -23.17 -16.31
N LYS A 289 -4.49 -23.66 -15.85
CA LYS A 289 -5.64 -23.87 -16.73
C LYS A 289 -6.14 -22.52 -17.22
N ILE A 290 -6.01 -22.26 -18.53
CA ILE A 290 -6.39 -21.00 -19.18
C ILE A 290 -7.83 -20.61 -18.84
N VAL A 291 -8.75 -21.58 -18.81
CA VAL A 291 -10.14 -21.39 -18.38
C VAL A 291 -10.32 -22.00 -16.98
N GLY A 292 -10.12 -21.18 -15.94
CA GLY A 292 -10.21 -21.61 -14.55
C GLY A 292 -10.38 -20.45 -13.57
N LEU A 293 -10.77 -20.76 -12.32
CA LEU A 293 -10.86 -19.76 -11.25
C LEU A 293 -9.49 -19.10 -10.99
N GLU A 294 -8.41 -19.88 -11.08
CA GLU A 294 -7.02 -19.40 -10.94
C GLU A 294 -6.70 -18.26 -11.90
N SER A 295 -6.89 -18.46 -13.21
CA SER A 295 -6.60 -17.45 -14.23
C SER A 295 -7.50 -16.21 -14.07
N MET A 296 -8.78 -16.40 -13.71
CA MET A 296 -9.70 -15.28 -13.45
C MET A 296 -9.28 -14.45 -12.23
N VAL A 297 -8.90 -15.10 -11.12
CA VAL A 297 -8.45 -14.40 -9.90
C VAL A 297 -7.14 -13.65 -10.17
N ILE A 298 -6.20 -14.26 -10.90
CA ILE A 298 -4.95 -13.60 -11.32
C ILE A 298 -5.26 -12.36 -12.17
N LEU A 299 -6.09 -12.50 -13.20
CA LEU A 299 -6.44 -11.42 -14.12
C LEU A 299 -7.12 -10.26 -13.39
N VAL A 300 -8.16 -10.55 -12.60
CA VAL A 300 -8.89 -9.52 -11.85
C VAL A 300 -7.99 -8.86 -10.80
N THR A 301 -7.15 -9.62 -10.11
CA THR A 301 -6.19 -9.07 -9.13
C THR A 301 -5.17 -8.15 -9.79
N ALA A 302 -4.65 -8.53 -10.96
CA ALA A 302 -3.70 -7.74 -11.73
C ALA A 302 -4.34 -6.44 -12.25
N ILE A 303 -5.50 -6.49 -12.89
CA ILE A 303 -6.22 -5.32 -13.41
C ILE A 303 -6.61 -4.38 -12.26
N PHE A 304 -7.24 -4.92 -11.22
CA PHE A 304 -7.66 -4.13 -10.08
C PHE A 304 -6.47 -3.48 -9.39
N GLY A 305 -5.37 -4.23 -9.22
CA GLY A 305 -4.22 -3.72 -8.49
C GLY A 305 -3.37 -2.71 -9.25
N SER A 306 -3.15 -2.93 -10.55
CA SER A 306 -2.31 -2.07 -11.38
C SER A 306 -3.04 -0.81 -11.84
N ILE A 307 -4.27 -0.95 -12.36
CA ILE A 307 -5.02 0.15 -12.97
C ILE A 307 -5.97 0.80 -11.96
N ILE A 308 -6.95 0.05 -11.45
CA ILE A 308 -8.07 0.63 -10.69
C ILE A 308 -7.59 1.23 -9.38
N ARG A 309 -6.92 0.44 -8.54
CA ARG A 309 -6.45 0.86 -7.22
C ARG A 309 -5.47 2.03 -7.34
N SER A 310 -4.48 1.91 -8.22
CA SER A 310 -3.50 2.98 -8.46
C SER A 310 -4.17 4.27 -8.94
N SER A 311 -5.14 4.19 -9.85
CA SER A 311 -5.87 5.36 -10.34
C SER A 311 -6.67 6.04 -9.23
N VAL A 312 -7.42 5.28 -8.42
CA VAL A 312 -8.24 5.84 -7.34
C VAL A 312 -7.36 6.42 -6.23
N HIS A 313 -6.25 5.77 -5.87
CA HIS A 313 -5.27 6.33 -4.93
C HIS A 313 -4.69 7.64 -5.44
N VAL A 314 -4.22 7.70 -6.68
CA VAL A 314 -3.66 8.92 -7.28
C VAL A 314 -4.71 10.03 -7.37
N TRP A 315 -5.92 9.71 -7.82
CA TRP A 315 -7.02 10.67 -7.92
C TRP A 315 -7.41 11.24 -6.55
N SER A 316 -7.57 10.37 -5.54
CA SER A 316 -7.92 10.77 -4.18
C SER A 316 -6.81 11.58 -3.52
N ALA A 317 -5.54 11.20 -3.74
CA ALA A 317 -4.39 11.94 -3.25
C ALA A 317 -4.29 13.34 -3.87
N ARG A 318 -4.65 13.49 -5.15
CA ARG A 318 -4.71 14.82 -5.82
C ARG A 318 -5.87 15.65 -5.31
N ALA A 319 -7.04 15.05 -5.08
CA ALA A 319 -8.25 15.77 -4.69
C ALA A 319 -8.21 16.28 -3.25
N LYS A 320 -7.66 15.50 -2.31
CA LYS A 320 -7.74 15.79 -0.86
C LYS A 320 -6.39 15.69 -0.12
N GLY A 321 -5.30 15.45 -0.84
CA GLY A 321 -3.95 15.32 -0.29
C GLY A 321 -3.51 13.87 -0.06
N SER A 322 -2.19 13.63 -0.03
CA SER A 322 -1.59 12.30 0.07
C SER A 322 -2.00 11.54 1.34
N LEU A 323 -2.20 12.24 2.47
CA LEU A 323 -2.64 11.64 3.73
C LEU A 323 -4.12 11.21 3.71
N TYR A 324 -4.94 11.70 2.78
CA TYR A 324 -6.34 11.31 2.68
C TYR A 324 -6.49 9.82 2.37
N VAL A 325 -5.67 9.28 1.45
CA VAL A 325 -5.70 7.85 1.09
C VAL A 325 -5.40 6.96 2.31
N ALA A 326 -4.46 7.38 3.15
CA ALA A 326 -4.05 6.65 4.35
C ALA A 326 -5.19 6.52 5.38
N MET A 327 -6.10 7.50 5.47
CA MET A 327 -7.22 7.46 6.42
C MET A 327 -8.17 6.28 6.22
N PHE A 328 -8.20 5.69 5.02
CA PHE A 328 -9.08 4.58 4.68
C PHE A 328 -8.45 3.21 4.91
N GLN A 329 -7.14 3.09 5.16
CA GLN A 329 -6.49 1.79 5.36
C GLN A 329 -7.13 0.95 6.48
N PRO A 330 -7.53 1.52 7.64
CA PRO A 330 -8.22 0.74 8.68
C PRO A 330 -9.64 0.27 8.31
N PHE A 331 -10.28 0.81 7.26
CA PHE A 331 -11.58 0.29 6.77
C PHE A 331 -11.46 -1.15 6.25
N ARG A 332 -10.25 -1.59 5.90
CA ARG A 332 -9.95 -2.99 5.59
C ARG A 332 -10.37 -3.94 6.72
N ILE A 333 -10.29 -3.49 7.98
CA ILE A 333 -10.71 -4.27 9.15
C ILE A 333 -12.23 -4.52 9.12
N VAL A 334 -13.01 -3.47 8.80
CA VAL A 334 -14.48 -3.56 8.73
C VAL A 334 -14.89 -4.55 7.66
N TRP A 335 -14.30 -4.45 6.47
CA TRP A 335 -14.59 -5.38 5.37
C TRP A 335 -14.11 -6.80 5.65
N ALA A 336 -12.93 -6.99 6.22
CA ALA A 336 -12.40 -8.31 6.58
C ALA A 336 -13.29 -9.01 7.62
N THR A 337 -13.74 -8.27 8.63
CA THR A 337 -14.67 -8.78 9.64
C THR A 337 -16.04 -9.07 9.02
N PHE A 338 -16.58 -8.15 8.21
CA PHE A 338 -17.87 -8.34 7.53
C PHE A 338 -17.87 -9.59 6.65
N PHE A 339 -16.87 -9.75 5.78
CA PHE A 339 -16.78 -10.93 4.92
C PHE A 339 -16.56 -12.20 5.72
N GLY A 340 -15.66 -12.16 6.71
CA GLY A 340 -15.35 -13.33 7.54
C GLY A 340 -16.56 -13.82 8.33
N VAL A 341 -17.34 -12.94 8.97
CA VAL A 341 -18.53 -13.35 9.76
C VAL A 341 -19.70 -13.75 8.85
N SER A 342 -19.89 -13.06 7.72
CA SER A 342 -21.07 -13.28 6.86
C SER A 342 -20.97 -14.55 6.03
N PHE A 343 -19.80 -14.82 5.45
CA PHE A 343 -19.62 -15.90 4.46
C PHE A 343 -18.89 -17.14 5.01
N PHE A 344 -18.19 -17.04 6.13
CA PHE A 344 -17.36 -18.13 6.65
C PHE A 344 -17.75 -18.53 8.07
N VAL A 345 -18.08 -19.81 8.24
CA VAL A 345 -18.19 -20.44 9.56
C VAL A 345 -16.79 -20.84 10.00
N ASN A 346 -16.47 -20.64 11.29
CA ASN A 346 -15.12 -20.85 11.85
C ASN A 346 -14.01 -20.06 11.12
N GLY A 347 -14.35 -18.94 10.47
CA GLY A 347 -13.39 -18.14 9.70
C GLY A 347 -12.58 -17.17 10.56
N LEU A 348 -13.23 -16.55 11.53
CA LEU A 348 -12.62 -15.49 12.34
C LEU A 348 -12.54 -15.89 13.80
N HIS A 349 -11.38 -15.66 14.41
CA HIS A 349 -11.20 -15.73 15.84
C HIS A 349 -11.27 -14.32 16.45
N TYR A 350 -11.83 -14.22 17.66
CA TYR A 350 -11.96 -12.94 18.36
C TYR A 350 -10.62 -12.25 18.56
N GLY A 351 -9.57 -12.99 18.90
CA GLY A 351 -8.25 -12.41 19.17
C GLY A 351 -7.59 -11.80 17.95
N SER A 352 -7.80 -12.38 16.76
CA SER A 352 -7.37 -11.75 15.51
C SER A 352 -8.10 -10.43 15.25
N VAL A 353 -9.41 -10.35 15.49
CA VAL A 353 -10.18 -9.09 15.34
C VAL A 353 -9.71 -8.04 16.34
N ILE A 354 -9.62 -8.41 17.62
CA ILE A 354 -9.20 -7.51 18.70
C ILE A 354 -7.80 -6.96 18.43
N GLY A 355 -6.82 -7.83 18.16
CA GLY A 355 -5.45 -7.40 17.86
C GLY A 355 -5.37 -6.50 16.62
N THR A 356 -6.17 -6.79 15.58
CA THR A 356 -6.24 -5.96 14.37
C THR A 356 -6.85 -4.58 14.65
N VAL A 357 -7.89 -4.49 15.49
CA VAL A 357 -8.46 -3.20 15.91
C VAL A 357 -7.43 -2.38 16.68
N VAL A 358 -6.67 -3.00 17.58
CA VAL A 358 -5.56 -2.35 18.30
C VAL A 358 -4.49 -1.85 17.31
N CYS A 359 -4.11 -2.64 16.29
CA CYS A 359 -3.25 -2.17 15.19
C CYS A 359 -3.83 -0.94 14.49
N GLY A 360 -5.14 -0.93 14.22
CA GLY A 360 -5.85 0.20 13.61
C GLY A 360 -5.79 1.47 14.46
N MET A 361 -5.96 1.35 15.78
CA MET A 361 -5.80 2.47 16.72
C MET A 361 -4.37 3.03 16.69
N GLY A 362 -3.38 2.15 16.70
CA GLY A 362 -1.97 2.54 16.58
C GLY A 362 -1.67 3.25 15.25
N TYR A 363 -2.17 2.71 14.14
CA TYR A 363 -2.09 3.31 12.81
C TYR A 363 -2.65 4.73 12.79
N TYR A 364 -3.86 4.94 13.30
CA TYR A 364 -4.48 6.27 13.35
C TYR A 364 -3.71 7.24 14.25
N THR A 365 -3.15 6.76 15.35
CA THR A 365 -2.31 7.58 16.24
C THR A 365 -1.06 8.08 15.51
N ILE A 366 -0.39 7.21 14.72
CA ILE A 366 0.75 7.61 13.88
C ILE A 366 0.30 8.58 12.79
N LEU A 367 -0.83 8.31 12.15
CA LEU A 367 -1.38 9.16 11.10
C LEU A 367 -1.69 10.56 11.63
N TRP A 368 -2.22 10.66 12.85
CA TRP A 368 -2.44 11.94 13.54
C TRP A 368 -1.14 12.71 13.75
N GLY A 369 -0.07 12.02 14.15
CA GLY A 369 1.27 12.60 14.25
C GLY A 369 1.78 13.14 12.90
N ARG A 370 1.51 12.44 11.79
CA ARG A 370 1.87 12.88 10.43
C ARG A 370 1.05 14.08 9.97
N ILE A 371 -0.23 14.15 10.31
CA ILE A 371 -1.11 15.29 10.00
C ILE A 371 -0.57 16.55 10.70
N LYS A 372 -0.28 16.46 12.02
CA LYS A 372 0.29 17.57 12.79
C LYS A 372 1.64 18.05 12.26
N GLU A 373 2.49 17.13 11.81
CA GLU A 373 3.75 17.47 11.18
C GLU A 373 3.55 18.20 9.83
N ASP A 374 2.57 17.77 9.04
CA ASP A 374 2.24 18.41 7.77
C ASP A 374 1.67 19.82 7.96
N GLU A 375 0.78 20.00 8.94
CA GLU A 375 0.26 21.30 9.35
C GLU A 375 1.39 22.23 9.82
N GLY A 376 2.29 21.74 10.68
CA GLY A 376 3.44 22.53 11.15
C GLY A 376 4.36 22.99 10.01
N ARG A 377 4.59 22.14 9.00
CA ARG A 377 5.38 22.51 7.80
C ARG A 377 4.70 23.60 6.95
N LYS A 378 3.37 23.55 6.81
CA LYS A 378 2.60 24.56 6.05
C LYS A 378 2.64 25.93 6.73
N VAL A 379 2.53 25.97 8.06
CA VAL A 379 2.62 27.22 8.84
C VAL A 379 4.00 27.85 8.65
N CYS A 380 5.09 27.09 8.84
CA CYS A 380 6.45 27.63 8.63
C CYS A 380 6.67 28.11 7.19
N ALA A 381 6.14 27.42 6.18
CA ALA A 381 6.27 27.85 4.79
C ALA A 381 5.52 29.17 4.51
N HIS A 382 4.35 29.36 5.12
CA HIS A 382 3.60 30.61 5.03
C HIS A 382 4.34 31.77 5.71
N ASP A 383 4.90 31.55 6.90
CA ASP A 383 5.67 32.57 7.62
C ASP A 383 6.94 33.02 6.86
N VAL A 384 7.65 32.07 6.24
CA VAL A 384 8.81 32.38 5.39
C VAL A 384 8.39 33.20 4.16
N LYS A 385 7.26 32.86 3.52
CA LYS A 385 6.74 33.60 2.36
C LYS A 385 6.36 35.05 2.74
N CYS A 386 5.61 35.24 3.82
CA CYS A 386 5.26 36.57 4.32
C CYS A 386 6.49 37.40 4.75
N SER A 387 7.51 36.76 5.34
CA SER A 387 8.76 37.45 5.70
C SER A 387 9.60 37.85 4.49
N SER A 388 9.50 37.12 3.37
CA SER A 388 10.20 37.44 2.11
C SER A 388 9.52 38.59 1.36
N ASP A 389 8.19 38.65 1.35
CA ASP A 389 7.44 39.75 0.71
C ASP A 389 7.65 41.09 1.44
N ASN A 390 7.85 41.06 2.76
CA ASN A 390 8.23 42.26 3.54
C ASN A 390 9.69 42.69 3.36
N ARG A 391 10.52 41.92 2.65
CA ARG A 391 11.90 42.27 2.28
C ARG A 391 12.06 42.48 0.78
N ALA A 392 11.15 43.26 0.16
CA ALA A 392 11.43 43.81 -1.17
C ALA A 392 12.74 44.61 -1.12
N PRO A 393 13.67 44.43 -2.09
CA PRO A 393 14.94 45.15 -2.08
C PRO A 393 14.66 46.64 -2.31
N LEU A 394 14.95 47.45 -1.28
CA LEU A 394 15.03 48.90 -1.41
C LEU A 394 16.08 49.21 -2.47
N LEU A 395 15.62 49.59 -3.67
CA LEU A 395 16.45 50.24 -4.67
C LEU A 395 17.05 51.48 -4.01
N ILE A 396 18.33 51.39 -3.65
CA ILE A 396 19.17 52.55 -3.37
C ILE A 396 19.20 53.33 -4.67
N LYS A 397 18.38 54.38 -4.72
CA LYS A 397 18.37 55.36 -5.79
C LYS A 397 19.64 56.18 -5.59
N ASP A 398 20.73 55.75 -6.23
CA ASP A 398 21.97 56.49 -6.24
C ASP A 398 21.71 57.83 -6.95
N ASN A 399 21.74 58.89 -6.17
CA ASN A 399 21.40 60.23 -6.58
C ASN A 399 22.71 60.97 -6.85
N SER A 400 23.35 60.65 -7.98
CA SER A 400 24.48 61.43 -8.50
C SER A 400 23.98 62.48 -9.48
N GLN A 401 23.57 63.63 -8.92
CA GLN A 401 23.82 64.91 -9.56
C GLN A 401 25.19 65.39 -9.10
N VAL A 402 26.14 65.57 -10.03
CA VAL A 402 26.82 66.83 -10.42
C VAL A 402 27.65 66.52 -11.65
#